data_AF-A0A452YZU3-F1
#
_entry.id   AF-A0A452YZU3-F1
#
_cell.length_a   1.000
_cell.length_b   1.000
_cell.length_c   1.000
_cell.angle_alpha   90.00
_cell.angle_beta   90.00
_cell.angle_gamma   90.00
#
_symmetry.space_group_name_H-M   'P 1'
#
loop_
_entity.id
_entity.type
_entity.pdbx_description
1 polymer ?
#
loop_
_entity_poly.entity_id
_entity_poly.type
_entity_poly.pdbx_seq_one_letter_code
_entity_poly.pdbx_strand_id
1 'polypeptide(L)'
;MNCTDYTTVFGRARWPGAPQRVLKTPFYVEWKNLPDHETEENQPIIGHSIIHGVHKDIHRFAGTVPNATTTGDIDSMAMYAGQGVGLITEIVPAREVVERLVAEAQRVIGTKLSGFPKSSE
;
A
#
# COMPACT_ATOMS: atom_id res chain seq x y z
N MET A 1 -7.85 3.41 10.12
CA MET A 1 -8.06 2.24 9.23
C MET A 1 -6.89 1.28 9.41
N ASN A 2 -7.11 0.08 9.98
CA ASN A 2 -6.04 -0.92 10.21
C ASN A 2 -6.32 -2.27 9.52
N CYS A 3 -7.36 -2.34 8.69
CA CYS A 3 -7.76 -3.54 7.99
C CYS A 3 -7.35 -3.46 6.51
N THR A 4 -6.81 -4.56 5.99
CA THR A 4 -6.45 -4.70 4.57
C THR A 4 -7.26 -5.82 3.93
N ASP A 5 -7.30 -5.85 2.60
CA ASP A 5 -7.94 -6.91 1.82
C ASP A 5 -7.11 -7.28 0.59
N TYR A 6 -7.30 -8.51 0.09
CA TYR A 6 -6.78 -8.88 -1.23
C TYR A 6 -7.74 -8.43 -2.33
N THR A 7 -7.19 -7.95 -3.44
CA THR A 7 -7.98 -7.48 -4.59
C THR A 7 -7.20 -7.59 -5.90
N THR A 8 -7.91 -7.45 -7.01
CA THR A 8 -7.35 -7.27 -8.36
C THR A 8 -7.93 -6.03 -9.04
N VAL A 9 -8.64 -5.16 -8.31
CA VAL A 9 -9.45 -4.06 -8.88
C VAL A 9 -8.61 -2.99 -9.56
N PHE A 10 -7.44 -2.65 -9.03
CA PHE A 10 -6.67 -1.50 -9.51
C PHE A 10 -5.69 -1.88 -10.63
N GLY A 11 -5.54 -1.03 -11.65
CA GLY A 11 -4.48 -1.16 -12.66
C GLY A 11 -4.66 -2.31 -13.66
N ARG A 12 -5.90 -2.76 -13.89
CA ARG A 12 -6.20 -3.96 -14.69
C ARG A 12 -5.85 -3.80 -16.16
N ALA A 13 -5.92 -2.59 -16.72
CA ALA A 13 -5.54 -2.36 -18.11
C ALA A 13 -4.07 -2.75 -18.37
N ARG A 14 -3.20 -2.51 -17.38
CA ARG A 14 -1.78 -2.85 -17.46
C ARG A 14 -1.47 -4.25 -16.92
N TRP A 15 -2.13 -4.66 -15.84
CA TRP A 15 -1.84 -5.91 -15.13
C TRP A 15 -3.14 -6.70 -14.83
N PRO A 16 -3.75 -7.35 -15.84
CA PRO A 16 -4.99 -8.09 -15.65
C PRO A 16 -4.85 -9.19 -14.60
N GLY A 17 -5.77 -9.24 -13.64
CA GLY A 17 -5.81 -10.29 -12.60
C GLY A 17 -4.66 -10.27 -11.59
N ALA A 18 -3.80 -9.25 -11.58
CA ALA A 18 -2.67 -9.20 -10.65
C ALA A 18 -3.14 -9.03 -9.19
N PRO A 19 -2.78 -9.96 -8.28
CA PRO A 19 -3.21 -9.89 -6.88
C PRO A 19 -2.47 -8.77 -6.16
N GLN A 20 -3.24 -7.96 -5.42
CA GLN A 20 -2.79 -6.80 -4.67
C GLN A 20 -3.36 -6.85 -3.26
N ARG A 21 -2.75 -6.09 -2.35
CA ARG A 21 -3.29 -5.85 -1.02
C ARG A 21 -3.46 -4.36 -0.76
N VAL A 22 -4.67 -3.96 -0.37
CA VAL A 22 -5.04 -2.56 -0.15
C VAL A 22 -5.68 -2.35 1.22
N LEU A 23 -5.66 -1.12 1.71
CA LEU A 23 -6.49 -0.68 2.83
C LEU A 23 -7.97 -0.83 2.47
N LYS A 24 -8.79 -1.24 3.45
CA LYS A 24 -10.25 -1.26 3.32
C LYS A 24 -10.82 0.16 3.46
N THR A 25 -10.60 1.02 2.46
CA THR A 25 -11.22 2.35 2.38
C THR A 25 -12.73 2.22 2.06
N PRO A 26 -13.57 3.24 2.33
CA PRO A 26 -14.98 3.19 1.97
C PRO A 26 -15.16 2.96 0.46
N PHE A 27 -14.37 3.65 -0.36
CA PHE A 27 -14.33 3.47 -1.80
C PHE A 27 -14.03 2.03 -2.19
N TYR A 28 -12.95 1.43 -1.65
CA TYR A 28 -12.62 0.05 -1.97
C TYR A 28 -13.75 -0.92 -1.57
N VAL A 29 -14.37 -0.72 -0.40
CA VAL A 29 -15.44 -1.61 0.08
C VAL A 29 -16.66 -1.59 -0.86
N GLU A 30 -17.00 -0.42 -1.40
CA GLU A 30 -18.07 -0.26 -2.39
C GLU A 30 -17.76 -0.99 -3.70
N TRP A 31 -16.51 -0.92 -4.17
CA TRP A 31 -16.11 -1.36 -5.51
C TRP A 31 -15.35 -2.69 -5.57
N LYS A 32 -15.12 -3.37 -4.44
CA LYS A 32 -14.29 -4.61 -4.38
C LYS A 32 -14.77 -5.76 -5.29
N ASN A 33 -16.05 -5.73 -5.68
CA ASN A 33 -16.68 -6.73 -6.56
C ASN A 33 -16.83 -6.22 -8.00
N LEU A 34 -16.02 -5.25 -8.42
CA LEU A 34 -16.01 -4.71 -9.79
C LEU A 34 -15.84 -5.87 -10.81
N PRO A 35 -16.72 -5.99 -11.83
CA PRO A 35 -16.64 -7.04 -12.83
C PRO A 35 -15.26 -7.16 -13.46
N ASP A 36 -14.76 -8.37 -13.70
CA ASP A 36 -13.35 -8.59 -14.10
C ASP A 36 -12.95 -7.94 -15.43
N HIS A 37 -13.92 -7.66 -16.32
CA HIS A 37 -13.69 -7.00 -17.60
C HIS A 37 -13.59 -5.47 -17.48
N GLU A 38 -14.01 -4.89 -16.36
CA GLU A 38 -13.91 -3.45 -16.12
C GLU A 38 -12.46 -3.08 -15.77
N THR A 39 -11.97 -2.03 -16.41
CA THR A 39 -10.63 -1.47 -16.24
C THR A 39 -10.71 0.04 -16.01
N GLU A 40 -9.56 0.67 -15.76
CA GLU A 40 -9.43 2.11 -15.57
C GLU A 40 -9.54 2.95 -16.87
N GLU A 41 -9.44 2.33 -18.06
CA GLU A 41 -9.30 3.07 -19.34
C GLU A 41 -10.50 3.97 -19.67
N ASN A 42 -11.71 3.54 -19.29
CA ASN A 42 -12.96 4.25 -19.57
C ASN A 42 -13.56 4.92 -18.32
N GLN A 43 -12.75 5.06 -17.27
CA GLN A 43 -13.21 5.59 -16.00
C GLN A 43 -12.97 7.10 -15.90
N PRO A 44 -13.75 7.83 -15.09
CA PRO A 44 -13.52 9.26 -14.89
C PRO A 44 -12.13 9.51 -14.31
N ILE A 45 -11.56 10.66 -14.66
CA ILE A 45 -10.36 11.20 -14.00
C ILE A 45 -10.78 11.65 -12.60
N ILE A 46 -10.10 11.14 -11.59
CA ILE A 46 -10.33 11.45 -10.18
C ILE A 46 -9.22 12.30 -9.57
N GLY A 47 -8.07 12.42 -10.25
CA GLY A 47 -6.97 13.25 -9.77
C GLY A 47 -5.85 13.43 -10.78
N HIS A 48 -4.83 14.14 -10.33
CA HIS A 48 -3.64 14.47 -11.12
C HIS A 48 -2.40 14.32 -10.25
N SER A 49 -1.26 13.98 -10.85
CA SER A 49 0.02 13.87 -10.14
C SER A 49 1.19 14.11 -11.09
N ILE A 50 2.35 14.43 -10.52
CA ILE A 50 3.62 14.50 -11.25
C ILE A 50 4.41 13.22 -10.96
N ILE A 51 4.68 12.44 -12.00
CA ILE A 51 5.43 11.18 -11.91
C ILE A 51 6.64 11.29 -12.84
N HIS A 52 7.84 11.18 -12.29
CA HIS A 52 9.10 11.40 -13.02
C HIS A 52 9.15 12.75 -13.78
N GLY A 53 8.60 13.81 -13.17
CA GLY A 53 8.56 15.15 -13.77
C GLY A 53 7.47 15.34 -14.83
N VAL A 54 6.62 14.34 -15.07
CA VAL A 54 5.56 14.39 -16.09
C VAL A 54 4.19 14.43 -15.42
N HIS A 55 3.34 15.36 -15.86
CA HIS A 55 1.94 15.40 -15.45
C HIS A 55 1.19 14.16 -15.91
N LYS A 56 0.42 13.55 -15.01
CA LYS A 56 -0.37 12.36 -15.24
C LYS A 56 -1.77 12.54 -14.67
N ASP A 57 -2.76 12.27 -15.51
CA ASP A 57 -4.14 12.08 -15.06
C ASP A 57 -4.26 10.70 -14.40
N ILE A 58 -5.07 10.65 -13.35
CA ILE A 58 -5.36 9.46 -12.57
C ILE A 58 -6.82 9.13 -12.78
N HIS A 59 -7.07 8.06 -13.51
CA HIS A 59 -8.41 7.51 -13.70
C HIS A 59 -8.83 6.70 -12.47
N ARG A 60 -10.13 6.63 -12.20
CA ARG A 60 -10.68 5.74 -11.18
C ARG A 60 -10.28 4.29 -11.49
N PHE A 61 -9.95 3.53 -10.46
CA PHE A 61 -9.34 2.18 -10.54
C PHE A 61 -7.95 2.13 -11.15
N ALA A 62 -7.29 3.25 -11.46
CA ALA A 62 -5.88 3.20 -11.86
C ALA A 62 -5.00 2.64 -10.74
N GLY A 63 -3.95 1.89 -11.12
CA GLY A 63 -2.97 1.35 -10.18
C GLY A 63 -1.97 2.37 -9.63
N THR A 64 -2.07 3.64 -10.04
CA THR A 64 -1.20 4.73 -9.61
C THR A 64 -1.43 5.06 -8.14
N VAL A 65 -0.37 5.03 -7.35
CA VAL A 65 -0.41 5.41 -5.93
C VAL A 65 -0.39 6.93 -5.76
N PRO A 66 -1.05 7.46 -4.71
CA PRO A 66 -0.89 8.87 -4.36
C PRO A 66 0.55 9.16 -3.93
N ASN A 67 1.07 10.31 -4.33
CA ASN A 67 2.36 10.84 -3.90
C ASN A 67 2.20 12.30 -3.43
N ALA A 68 3.30 12.93 -3.02
CA ALA A 68 3.28 14.29 -2.45
C ALA A 68 2.75 15.39 -3.42
N THR A 69 2.71 15.12 -4.72
CA THR A 69 2.18 16.03 -5.74
C THR A 69 0.76 15.70 -6.18
N THR A 70 0.18 14.61 -5.67
CA THR A 70 -1.15 14.18 -6.06
C THR A 70 -2.22 15.11 -5.52
N THR A 71 -3.16 15.49 -6.39
CA THR A 71 -4.35 16.32 -6.07
C THR A 71 -5.62 15.67 -6.62
N GLY A 72 -6.78 16.01 -6.06
CA GLY A 72 -8.08 15.46 -6.46
C GLY A 72 -8.68 14.56 -5.38
N ASP A 73 -9.44 13.56 -5.79
CA ASP A 73 -10.03 12.55 -4.91
C ASP A 73 -9.02 11.43 -4.62
N ILE A 74 -8.17 11.70 -3.62
CA ILE A 74 -7.13 10.78 -3.15
C ILE A 74 -7.75 9.55 -2.47
N ASP A 75 -8.87 9.71 -1.77
CA ASP A 75 -9.51 8.63 -0.99
C ASP A 75 -10.06 7.50 -1.88
N SER A 76 -10.35 7.81 -3.14
CA SER A 76 -10.76 6.85 -4.18
C SER A 76 -9.61 6.19 -4.94
N MET A 77 -8.35 6.47 -4.59
CA MET A 77 -7.18 5.88 -5.24
C MET A 77 -6.75 4.51 -4.64
N ALA A 78 -5.79 3.86 -5.28
CA ALA A 78 -5.20 2.60 -4.81
C ALA A 78 -4.34 2.82 -3.54
N MET A 79 -4.91 2.47 -2.38
CA MET A 79 -4.23 2.56 -1.07
C MET A 79 -3.51 1.25 -0.71
N TYR A 80 -2.43 0.90 -1.41
CA TYR A 80 -1.68 -0.33 -1.12
C TYR A 80 -1.11 -0.34 0.30
N ALA A 81 -1.34 -1.45 1.02
CA ALA A 81 -0.83 -1.61 2.37
C ALA A 81 -0.71 -3.09 2.76
N GLY A 82 0.36 -3.43 3.48
CA GLY A 82 0.51 -4.73 4.14
C GLY A 82 -0.33 -4.87 5.41
N GLN A 83 -0.48 -6.08 5.93
CA GLN A 83 -1.21 -6.31 7.20
C GLN A 83 -0.54 -5.64 8.41
N GLY A 84 0.76 -5.40 8.35
CA GLY A 84 1.51 -4.67 9.38
C GLY A 84 1.16 -3.18 9.48
N VAL A 85 0.35 -2.62 8.57
CA VAL A 85 -0.02 -1.19 8.58
C VAL A 85 -0.67 -0.75 9.89
N GLY A 86 -1.37 -1.65 10.58
CA GLY A 86 -1.96 -1.37 11.90
C GLY A 86 -0.94 -1.14 13.02
N LEU A 87 0.34 -1.45 12.80
CA LEU A 87 1.44 -1.20 13.74
C LEU A 87 2.11 0.16 13.51
N ILE A 88 1.76 0.88 12.45
CA ILE A 88 2.31 2.21 12.16
C ILE A 88 1.49 3.27 12.91
N THR A 89 2.09 3.90 13.91
CA THR A 89 1.43 4.86 14.81
C THR A 89 2.02 6.27 14.75
N GLU A 90 3.09 6.48 13.99
CA GLU A 90 3.82 7.75 13.92
C GLU A 90 4.41 7.98 12.52
N ILE A 91 4.74 9.24 12.24
CA ILE A 91 5.44 9.65 11.03
C ILE A 91 6.84 10.13 11.46
N VAL A 92 7.86 9.37 11.08
CA VAL A 92 9.26 9.66 11.43
C VAL A 92 10.14 9.64 10.18
N PRO A 93 11.32 10.29 10.20
CA PRO A 93 12.28 10.20 9.11
C PRO A 93 12.73 8.76 8.85
N ALA A 94 13.03 8.43 7.59
CA ALA A 94 13.47 7.08 7.22
C ALA A 94 14.69 6.58 8.00
N ARG A 95 15.63 7.48 8.32
CA ARG A 95 16.80 7.17 9.15
C ARG A 95 16.39 6.59 10.51
N GLU A 96 15.41 7.21 11.17
CA GLU A 96 14.95 6.81 12.49
C GLU A 96 14.23 5.45 12.45
N VAL A 97 13.47 5.17 11.39
CA VAL A 97 12.85 3.84 11.18
C VAL A 97 13.92 2.75 11.18
N VAL A 98 15.01 2.94 10.44
CA VAL A 98 16.10 1.95 10.33
C VAL A 98 16.84 1.79 11.66
N GLU A 99 17.17 2.91 12.32
CA GLU A 99 17.84 2.90 13.63
C GLU A 99 17.01 2.13 14.68
N ARG A 100 15.71 2.42 14.77
CA ARG A 100 14.79 1.74 15.69
C ARG A 100 14.65 0.26 15.36
N LEU A 101 14.44 -0.10 14.09
CA LEU A 101 14.32 -1.50 13.66
C LEU A 101 15.52 -2.34 14.08
N VAL A 102 16.74 -1.85 13.85
CA VAL A 102 17.97 -2.56 14.20
C VAL A 102 18.15 -2.67 15.72
N ALA A 103 17.96 -1.56 16.45
CA ALA A 103 18.11 -1.55 17.90
C ALA A 103 17.10 -2.48 18.59
N GLU A 104 15.84 -2.48 18.13
CA GLU A 104 14.79 -3.35 18.65
C GLU A 104 15.07 -4.82 18.34
N ALA A 105 15.52 -5.13 17.13
CA ALA A 105 15.89 -6.50 16.76
C ALA A 105 17.06 -7.02 17.62
N GLN A 106 18.13 -6.25 17.79
CA GLN A 106 19.26 -6.61 18.65
C GLN A 106 18.82 -6.87 20.09
N ARG A 107 17.96 -6.00 20.64
CA ARG A 107 17.40 -6.18 21.98
C ARG A 107 16.56 -7.44 22.08
N VAL A 108 15.67 -7.71 21.13
CA VAL A 108 14.83 -8.92 21.13
C VAL A 108 15.69 -10.18 21.05
N ILE A 109 16.68 -10.20 20.17
CA ILE A 109 17.59 -11.34 20.03
C ILE A 109 18.38 -11.57 21.33
N GLY A 110 19.00 -10.52 21.89
CA GLY A 110 19.84 -10.64 23.08
C GLY A 110 19.06 -10.95 24.37
N THR A 111 17.82 -10.48 24.50
CA THR A 111 17.04 -10.63 25.75
C THR A 111 16.02 -11.76 25.72
N LYS A 112 15.40 -12.03 24.57
CA LYS A 112 14.32 -13.03 24.46
C LYS A 112 14.76 -14.31 23.77
N LEU A 113 15.80 -14.26 22.94
CA LEU A 113 16.26 -15.43 22.17
C LEU A 113 17.58 -16.02 22.69
N SER A 114 18.21 -15.43 23.70
CA SER A 114 19.48 -15.88 24.26
C SER A 114 19.44 -17.26 24.92
N GLY A 115 18.27 -17.72 25.35
CA GLY A 115 18.06 -19.06 25.90
C GLY A 115 17.69 -20.14 24.87
N PHE A 116 17.54 -19.80 23.59
CA PHE A 116 17.25 -20.80 22.56
C PHE A 116 18.54 -21.54 22.19
N PRO A 117 18.57 -22.87 22.27
CA PRO A 117 19.74 -23.64 21.86
C PRO A 117 20.02 -23.37 20.39
N LYS A 118 21.29 -23.11 20.05
CA LYS A 118 21.72 -23.05 18.65
C LYS A 118 21.43 -24.42 18.03
N SER A 119 20.79 -24.43 16.86
CA SER A 119 20.63 -25.67 16.09
C SER A 119 22.02 -26.26 15.86
N SER A 120 22.23 -27.49 16.34
CA SER A 120 23.39 -28.28 15.98
C SER A 120 23.38 -28.52 14.47
N GLU A 121 24.50 -28.20 13.82
CA GLU A 121 24.78 -28.55 12.42
C GLU A 121 24.69 -30.06 12.17
#